data_AF-A0A0A2LX86-F1
#
_entry.id   AF-A0A0A2LX86-F1
#
_cell.length_a   1.000
_cell.length_b   1.000
_cell.length_c   1.000
_cell.angle_alpha   90.00
_cell.angle_beta   90.00
_cell.angle_gamma   90.00
#
_symmetry.space_group_name_H-M   'P 1'
#
loop_
_entity.id
_entity.type
_entity.pdbx_description
1 polymer ?
#
loop_
_entity_poly.entity_id
_entity_poly.type
_entity_poly.pdbx_seq_one_letter_code
_entity_poly.pdbx_strand_id
1 'polypeptide(L)' 'MTVSEFLKERNTKIIERYKQLRDDKVSGSEAKQIISSEFAGLSIHTIGQIVYNKEYSNSPHKDKS' A
#
# COMPACT_ATOMS: atom_id res chain seq x y z
N MET A 1 -16.07 -0.27 -13.07
CA MET A 1 -15.09 -0.52 -12.00
C MET A 1 -15.72 -0.11 -10.69
N THR A 2 -15.86 -1.03 -9.74
CA THR A 2 -16.35 -0.70 -8.39
C THR A 2 -15.23 0.00 -7.60
N VAL A 3 -15.61 0.78 -6.59
CA VAL A 3 -14.63 1.44 -5.69
C VAL A 3 -13.70 0.41 -5.03
N SER A 4 -14.19 -0.79 -4.75
CA SER A 4 -13.39 -1.90 -4.22
C SER A 4 -12.30 -2.35 -5.20
N GLU A 5 -12.63 -2.51 -6.48
CA GLU A 5 -11.65 -2.91 -7.50
C GLU A 5 -10.57 -1.85 -7.71
N PHE A 6 -10.95 -0.57 -7.74
CA PHE A 6 -10.00 0.53 -7.83
C PHE A 6 -9.01 0.54 -6.65
N LEU A 7 -9.51 0.36 -5.42
CA LEU A 7 -8.67 0.32 -4.22
C LEU A 7 -7.74 -0.89 -4.22
N LYS A 8 -8.21 -2.06 -4.67
CA LYS A 8 -7.36 -3.26 -4.83
C LYS A 8 -6.24 -3.00 -5.82
N GLU A 9 -6.56 -2.48 -6.99
CA GLU A 9 -5.56 -2.22 -8.04
C GLU A 9 -4.51 -1.23 -7.56
N ARG A 10 -4.92 -0.14 -6.90
CA ARG A 10 -4.01 0.83 -6.30
C ARG A 10 -3.10 0.17 -5.26
N ASN A 11 -3.65 -0.64 -4.35
CA ASN A 11 -2.88 -1.31 -3.31
C ASN A 11 -1.87 -2.32 -3.91
N THR A 12 -2.25 -3.06 -4.96
CA THR A 12 -1.33 -3.95 -5.68
C THR A 12 -0.15 -3.16 -6.26
N LYS A 13 -0.43 -2.05 -6.95
CA LYS A 13 0.61 -1.16 -7.49
C LYS A 13 1.55 -0.62 -6.41
N ILE A 14 1.02 -0.25 -5.24
CA ILE A 14 1.82 0.19 -4.08
C ILE A 14 2.76 -0.92 -3.59
N ILE A 15 2.27 -2.16 -3.49
CA ILE A 15 3.07 -3.31 -3.04
C ILE A 15 4.18 -3.62 -4.04
N GLU A 16 3.86 -3.67 -5.34
CA GLU A 16 4.85 -3.92 -6.39
C GLU A 16 5.92 -2.82 -6.43
N ARG A 17 5.51 -1.55 -6.35
CA ARG A 17 6.43 -0.42 -6.32
C ARG A 17 7.35 -0.46 -5.11
N TYR A 18 6.80 -0.78 -3.93
CA TYR A 18 7.62 -0.94 -2.72
C TYR A 18 8.66 -2.05 -2.89
N LYS A 19 8.30 -3.19 -3.49
CA LYS A 19 9.25 -4.29 -3.76
C LYS A 19 10.37 -3.84 -4.69
N GLN A 20 10.04 -3.21 -5.82
CA GLN A 20 11.04 -2.65 -6.75
C GLN A 20 12.03 -1.73 -6.04
N LEU A 21 11.54 -0.80 -5.22
CA LEU A 21 12.40 0.11 -4.46
C LEU A 21 13.29 -0.66 -3.47
N ARG A 22 12.79 -1.75 -2.87
CA ARG A 22 13.60 -2.61 -1.99
C ARG A 22 14.67 -3.38 -2.75
N ASP A 23 14.38 -3.84 -3.96
CA ASP A 23 15.36 -4.49 -4.86
C ASP A 23 16.45 -3.49 -5.29
N ASP A 24 16.08 -2.23 -5.52
CA ASP A 24 16.99 -1.11 -5.78
C ASP A 24 17.78 -0.63 -4.54
N LYS A 25 17.68 -1.36 -3.42
CA LYS A 25 18.32 -1.07 -2.13
C LYS A 25 17.89 0.25 -1.48
N VAL A 26 16.73 0.78 -1.85
CA VAL A 26 16.13 1.95 -1.19
C VAL A 26 15.69 1.59 0.23
N SER A 27 15.96 2.49 1.18
CA SER A 27 15.56 2.29 2.57
C SER A 27 14.03 2.22 2.69
N GLY A 28 13.51 1.42 3.63
CA GLY A 28 12.06 1.26 3.79
C GLY A 28 11.32 2.57 4.14
N SER A 29 12.02 3.55 4.73
CA SER A 29 11.46 4.88 5.02
C SER A 29 11.38 5.72 3.75
N GLU A 30 12.48 5.77 2.98
CA GLU A 30 12.55 6.52 1.72
C GLU A 30 11.60 5.94 0.66
N ALA A 31 11.50 4.61 0.59
CA ALA A 31 10.56 3.95 -0.31
C ALA A 31 9.11 4.36 -0.04
N LYS A 32 8.72 4.52 1.24
CA LYS A 32 7.38 5.00 1.58
C LYS A 32 7.17 6.47 1.20
N GLN A 33 8.19 7.32 1.29
CA GLN A 33 8.09 8.72 0.86
C GLN A 33 7.96 8.87 -0.65
N ILE A 34 8.70 8.06 -1.41
CA ILE A 34 8.57 8.00 -2.88
C ILE A 34 7.15 7.59 -3.25
N ILE A 35 6.65 6.49 -2.69
CA ILE A 35 5.29 6.00 -2.94
C ILE A 35 4.24 7.03 -2.50
N SER A 36 4.44 7.72 -1.37
CA SER A 36 3.53 8.77 -0.91
C SER A 36 3.37 9.86 -1.98
N SER A 37 4.48 10.27 -2.58
CA SER A 37 4.49 11.29 -3.64
C SER A 37 3.85 10.78 -4.93
N GLU A 38 4.11 9.52 -5.32
CA GLU A 38 3.53 8.90 -6.52
C GLU A 38 2.01 8.66 -6.41
N PHE A 39 1.49 8.43 -5.19
CA PHE A 39 0.10 8.08 -4.93
C PHE A 39 -0.68 9.22 -4.23
N ALA A 40 -0.59 10.44 -4.78
CA ALA A 40 -1.37 11.61 -4.37
C ALA A 40 -1.25 11.98 -2.88
N GLY A 41 -0.06 11.84 -2.31
CA GLY A 41 0.19 12.19 -0.91
C GLY A 41 -0.34 11.16 0.09
N LEU A 42 -0.44 9.89 -0.31
CA LEU A 42 -0.89 8.83 0.60
C LEU A 42 -0.03 8.82 1.86
N SER A 43 -0.65 8.71 3.05
CA SER A 43 0.12 8.77 4.28
C SER A 43 1.11 7.60 4.38
N ILE A 44 2.32 7.87 4.92
CA ILE A 44 3.35 6.86 5.17
C ILE A 44 2.80 5.71 6.03
N HIS A 45 1.91 6.03 6.98
CA HIS A 45 1.23 5.04 7.80
C HIS A 45 0.32 4.13 6.97
N THR A 46 -0.48 4.69 6.07
CA THR A 46 -1.35 3.93 5.15
C THR A 46 -0.54 3.03 4.22
N ILE A 47 0.57 3.53 3.68
CA ILE A 47 1.48 2.71 2.85
C ILE A 47 2.07 1.57 3.70
N GLY A 48 2.47 1.86 4.93
CA GLY A 48 2.91 0.84 5.88
C GLY A 48 1.85 -0.25 6.09
N GLN A 49 0.60 0.15 6.33
CA GLN A 49 -0.52 -0.79 6.44
C GLN A 49 -0.68 -1.64 5.16
N ILE A 50 -0.66 -1.04 3.98
CA ILE A 50 -0.81 -1.77 2.71
C ILE A 50 0.33 -2.78 2.49
N VAL A 51 1.56 -2.40 2.80
CA VAL A 51 2.75 -3.21 2.50
C VAL A 51 3.01 -4.29 3.56
N TYR A 52 2.72 -4.01 4.83
CA TYR A 52 3.01 -4.93 5.95
C TYR A 52 1.80 -5.74 6.41
N ASN A 53 0.58 -5.29 6.13
CA ASN A 53 -0.60 -5.98 6.60
C ASN A 53 -1.09 -6.96 5.52
N LYS A 54 -0.91 -8.25 5.78
CA LYS A 54 -1.40 -9.34 4.91
C LYS A 54 -2.94 -9.38 4.81
N GLU A 55 -3.66 -8.65 5.67
CA GLU A 55 -5.12 -8.67 5.76
C GLU A 55 -5.86 -7.67 4.83
N TYR A 56 -5.17 -6.74 4.15
CA TYR A 56 -5.82 -5.93 3.09
C TYR A 56 -6.10 -6.73 1.80
N SER A 57 -5.90 -8.05 1.84
CA SER A 57 -6.63 -9.00 1.00
C SER A 57 -8.08 -9.12 1.51
N ASN A 58 -8.90 -8.10 1.28
CA ASN A 58 -10.37 -8.15 1.30
C ASN A 58 -11.06 -8.91 2.45
N SER A 59 -10.63 -8.78 3.71
CA SER A 59 -11.57 -9.08 4.79
C SER A 59 -12.30 -7.79 5.17
N PRO A 60 -13.63 -7.71 4.99
CA PRO A 60 -14.39 -6.65 5.66
C PRO A 60 -14.04 -6.79 7.13
N HIS A 61 -13.69 -5.66 7.76
CA HIS A 61 -13.47 -5.62 9.19
C HIS A 61 -14.72 -6.30 9.81
N LYS A 62 -14.56 -7.51 10.34
CA LYS A 62 -15.64 -8.14 11.11
C LYS A 62 -15.75 -7.28 12.34
N ASP A 63 -16.68 -6.35 12.26
CA ASP A 63 -17.24 -5.61 13.38
C ASP A 63 -17.55 -6.66 14.46
N LYS A 64 -16.74 -6.65 15.52
CA LYS A 64 -17.05 -7.43 16.72
C LYS A 64 -18.13 -6.65 17.45
N SER A 65 -19.39 -6.93 17.11
CA SER A 65 -20.55 -6.74 17.99
C SER A 65 -20.97 -8.10 18.55
#